data_AF-A0A314ZLP0-F1
#
_entry.id   AF-A0A314ZLP0-F1
#
_cell.length_a   1.000
_cell.length_b   1.000
_cell.length_c   1.000
_cell.angle_alpha   90.00
_cell.angle_beta   90.00
_cell.angle_gamma   90.00
#
_symmetry.space_group_name_H-M   'P 1'
#
loop_
_entity.id
_entity.type
_entity.pdbx_description
1 polymer ?
#
loop_
_entity_poly.entity_id
_entity_poly.type
_entity_poly.pdbx_seq_one_letter_code
_entity_poly.pdbx_strand_id
1 'polypeptide(L)'
;MESGYVWTWLSTVLDSTSPLSSKTANSIQGALTLRPHTPDSERKRAFISRWNKLSNGSIGLNPYGLYAYDTVWMLVRAINFLLDQGSFSNITSLGDPKAGGTVNLVALSILHGGKQLLDNMLQTNTTGLTGPIAFHPDRSPLNPAYDLINIIENGYQRIGYWSNYSGISVVPPETSSNRSTLNQQLTHYCTAWRDNSQASWVAYADALKKRTVAAVVDEKA
;
A
#
# COMPACT_ATOMS: atom_id res chain seq x y z
N MET A 1 21.79 -8.00 16.69
CA MET A 1 21.46 -7.60 15.31
C MET A 1 22.58 -6.73 14.81
N GLU A 2 23.16 -7.06 13.66
CA GLU A 2 24.13 -6.17 13.00
C GLU A 2 23.40 -4.94 12.44
N SER A 3 24.06 -3.79 12.44
CA SER A 3 23.44 -2.53 11.98
C SER A 3 23.27 -2.56 10.46
N GLY A 4 22.05 -2.30 9.95
CA GLY A 4 21.85 -2.00 8.52
C GLY A 4 20.67 -2.66 7.82
N TYR A 5 19.93 -3.56 8.48
CA TYR A 5 18.77 -4.23 7.88
C TYR A 5 17.50 -3.37 7.97
N VAL A 6 16.76 -3.29 6.85
CA VAL A 6 15.45 -2.62 6.74
C VAL A 6 14.40 -3.67 6.43
N TRP A 7 13.36 -3.76 7.27
CA TRP A 7 12.29 -4.73 7.11
C TRP A 7 11.07 -4.07 6.48
N THR A 8 10.97 -4.12 5.16
CA THR A 8 9.89 -3.48 4.40
C THR A 8 8.57 -4.26 4.44
N TRP A 9 8.60 -5.56 4.74
CA TRP A 9 7.40 -6.41 4.85
C TRP A 9 6.90 -6.56 6.29
N LEU A 10 7.65 -6.10 7.28
CA LEU A 10 7.38 -6.34 8.70
C LEU A 10 6.01 -5.79 9.12
N SER A 11 5.63 -4.60 8.64
CA SER A 11 4.31 -4.02 8.91
C SER A 11 3.16 -4.93 8.51
N THR A 12 3.29 -5.68 7.42
CA THR A 12 2.27 -6.60 6.91
C THR A 12 2.01 -7.72 7.89
N VAL A 13 3.08 -8.26 8.47
CA VAL A 13 2.98 -9.30 9.50
C VAL A 13 2.40 -8.71 10.77
N LEU A 14 2.86 -7.53 11.19
CA LEU A 14 2.31 -6.83 12.35
C LEU A 14 0.79 -6.62 12.24
N ASP A 15 0.31 -6.15 11.08
CA ASP A 15 -1.12 -5.91 10.85
C ASP A 15 -1.95 -7.22 10.86
N SER A 16 -1.38 -8.32 10.36
CA SER A 16 -2.08 -9.60 10.26
C SER A 16 -2.00 -10.48 11.52
N THR A 17 -0.99 -10.29 12.37
CA THR A 17 -0.74 -11.19 13.53
C THR A 17 -0.77 -10.49 14.88
N SER A 18 -1.14 -9.20 14.93
CA SER A 18 -1.31 -8.48 16.20
C SER A 18 -2.44 -9.07 17.05
N PRO A 19 -2.26 -9.20 18.38
CA PRO A 19 -1.05 -8.83 19.14
C PRO A 19 0.06 -9.87 19.03
N LEU A 20 1.32 -9.40 19.02
CA LEU A 20 2.48 -10.29 18.96
C LEU A 20 2.70 -11.06 20.26
N SER A 21 3.36 -12.22 20.17
CA SER A 21 3.87 -12.91 21.35
C SER A 21 4.97 -12.10 22.04
N SER A 22 5.03 -12.14 23.37
CA SER A 22 5.99 -11.38 24.19
C SER A 22 7.44 -11.57 23.76
N LYS A 23 7.83 -12.81 23.41
CA LYS A 23 9.18 -13.11 22.90
C LYS A 23 9.48 -12.36 21.61
N THR A 24 8.54 -12.32 20.68
CA THR A 24 8.71 -11.65 19.38
C THR A 24 8.75 -10.15 19.57
N ALA A 25 7.77 -9.61 20.30
CA ALA A 25 7.68 -8.21 20.71
C ALA A 25 9.00 -7.68 21.29
N ASN A 26 9.56 -8.36 22.30
CA ASN A 26 10.81 -7.97 22.95
C ASN A 26 12.02 -8.01 22.00
N SER A 27 12.01 -8.90 20.99
CA SER A 27 13.11 -9.04 20.03
C SER A 27 13.14 -7.93 18.98
N ILE A 28 12.02 -7.25 18.73
CA ILE A 28 11.90 -6.22 17.69
C ILE A 28 11.42 -4.88 18.26
N GLN A 29 11.43 -4.73 19.59
CA GLN A 29 11.10 -3.51 20.29
C GLN A 29 11.96 -2.34 19.76
N GLY A 30 11.31 -1.22 19.42
CA GLY A 30 11.97 -0.04 18.87
C GLY A 30 12.38 -0.16 17.40
N ALA A 31 12.07 -1.28 16.72
CA ALA A 31 12.28 -1.39 15.30
C ALA A 31 11.31 -0.47 14.53
N LEU A 32 11.84 0.13 13.47
CA LEU A 32 11.09 1.00 12.57
C LEU A 32 10.76 0.27 11.28
N THR A 33 9.54 0.45 10.80
CA THR A 33 9.09 -0.10 9.53
C THR A 33 8.18 0.88 8.80
N LEU A 34 8.00 0.64 7.50
CA LEU A 34 7.12 1.40 6.62
C LEU A 34 5.92 0.54 6.30
N ARG A 35 4.73 1.16 6.31
CA ARG A 35 3.49 0.52 5.87
C ARG A 35 2.84 1.36 4.79
N PRO A 36 2.36 0.80 3.68
CA PRO A 36 1.56 1.55 2.71
C PRO A 36 0.41 2.29 3.42
N HIS A 37 0.38 3.61 3.26
CA HIS A 37 -0.64 4.42 3.90
C HIS A 37 -1.99 4.14 3.25
N THR A 38 -3.00 3.89 4.08
CA THR A 38 -4.39 3.85 3.65
C THR A 38 -5.17 4.83 4.52
N PRO A 39 -5.80 5.88 3.97
CA PRO A 39 -6.54 6.86 4.76
C PRO A 39 -7.65 6.18 5.56
N ASP A 40 -7.94 6.67 6.77
CA ASP A 40 -9.10 6.17 7.49
C ASP A 40 -10.38 6.67 6.80
N SER A 41 -11.33 5.77 6.62
CA SER A 41 -12.60 6.07 5.96
C SER A 41 -13.69 5.17 6.49
N GLU A 42 -14.93 5.66 6.45
CA GLU A 42 -16.10 4.86 6.83
C GLU A 42 -16.21 3.59 5.99
N ARG A 43 -15.96 3.68 4.68
CA ARG A 43 -15.98 2.53 3.77
C ARG A 43 -14.95 1.47 4.16
N LYS A 44 -13.73 1.88 4.54
CA LYS A 44 -12.67 0.98 5.03
C LYS A 44 -13.08 0.33 6.35
N ARG A 45 -13.55 1.12 7.34
CA ARG A 45 -14.02 0.58 8.63
C ARG A 45 -15.17 -0.42 8.46
N ALA A 46 -16.13 -0.12 7.60
CA ALA A 46 -17.23 -1.02 7.27
C ALA A 46 -16.75 -2.32 6.59
N PHE A 47 -15.76 -2.24 5.68
CA PHE A 47 -15.16 -3.42 5.08
C PHE A 47 -14.43 -4.28 6.11
N ILE A 48 -13.58 -3.70 6.95
CA ILE A 48 -12.85 -4.41 8.01
C ILE A 48 -13.85 -5.11 8.96
N SER A 49 -14.94 -4.43 9.35
CA SER A 49 -15.99 -5.01 10.18
C SER A 49 -16.64 -6.24 9.52
N ARG A 50 -17.00 -6.16 8.23
CA ARG A 50 -17.54 -7.30 7.49
C ARG A 50 -16.52 -8.43 7.34
N TRP A 51 -15.27 -8.10 7.06
CA TRP A 51 -14.19 -9.07 6.95
C TRP A 51 -14.00 -9.85 8.24
N ASN A 52 -13.93 -9.18 9.38
CA ASN A 52 -13.77 -9.83 10.68
C ASN A 52 -14.94 -10.78 11.01
N LYS A 53 -16.17 -10.42 10.59
CA LYS A 53 -17.33 -11.30 10.72
C LYS A 53 -17.22 -12.54 9.82
N LEU A 54 -16.74 -12.39 8.59
CA LEU A 54 -16.58 -13.50 7.63
C LEU A 54 -15.43 -14.43 8.01
N SER A 55 -14.33 -13.87 8.52
CA SER A 55 -13.15 -14.63 8.91
C SER A 55 -13.23 -15.19 10.32
N ASN A 56 -14.30 -14.92 11.07
CA ASN A 56 -14.39 -15.18 12.52
C ASN A 56 -13.19 -14.58 13.30
N GLY A 57 -12.61 -13.48 12.80
CA GLY A 57 -11.38 -12.88 13.34
C GLY A 57 -10.12 -13.72 13.19
N SER A 58 -10.17 -14.88 12.51
CA SER A 58 -9.02 -15.79 12.36
C SER A 58 -8.05 -15.38 11.25
N ILE A 59 -8.49 -14.53 10.31
CA ILE A 59 -7.67 -14.06 9.18
C ILE A 59 -7.45 -12.56 9.33
N GLY A 60 -6.24 -12.17 9.73
CA GLY A 60 -5.84 -10.78 9.87
C GLY A 60 -5.76 -10.07 8.53
N LEU A 61 -6.11 -8.78 8.53
CA LEU A 61 -6.17 -7.95 7.33
C LEU A 61 -5.05 -6.90 7.37
N ASN A 62 -4.31 -6.80 6.27
CA ASN A 62 -3.24 -5.83 6.09
C ASN A 62 -3.52 -4.94 4.85
N PRO A 63 -2.75 -3.86 4.63
CA PRO A 63 -2.95 -2.98 3.49
C PRO A 63 -2.94 -3.68 2.13
N TYR A 64 -2.13 -4.72 1.93
CA TYR A 64 -2.13 -5.47 0.67
C TYR A 64 -3.45 -6.20 0.40
N GLY A 65 -4.11 -6.69 1.45
CA GLY A 65 -5.48 -7.22 1.33
C GLY A 65 -6.48 -6.16 0.89
N LEU A 66 -6.32 -4.92 1.34
CA LEU A 66 -7.14 -3.78 0.90
C LEU A 66 -6.83 -3.41 -0.57
N TYR A 67 -5.55 -3.39 -0.97
CA TYR A 67 -5.14 -3.16 -2.35
C TYR A 67 -5.66 -4.24 -3.29
N ALA A 68 -5.67 -5.51 -2.87
CA ALA A 68 -6.22 -6.60 -3.66
C ALA A 68 -7.71 -6.40 -3.92
N TYR A 69 -8.47 -6.01 -2.88
CA TYR A 69 -9.90 -5.69 -3.03
C TYR A 69 -10.13 -4.54 -4.02
N ASP A 70 -9.38 -3.44 -3.88
CA ASP A 70 -9.49 -2.28 -4.77
C ASP A 70 -9.06 -2.60 -6.21
N THR A 71 -8.05 -3.45 -6.40
CA THR A 71 -7.62 -3.92 -7.71
C THR A 71 -8.72 -4.68 -8.42
N VAL A 72 -9.41 -5.59 -7.73
CA VAL A 72 -10.54 -6.33 -8.31
C VAL A 72 -11.68 -5.38 -8.67
N TRP A 73 -11.99 -4.41 -7.81
CA TRP A 73 -13.00 -3.39 -8.09
C TRP A 73 -12.67 -2.53 -9.32
N MET A 74 -11.42 -2.12 -9.45
CA MET A 74 -10.93 -1.37 -10.60
C MET A 74 -11.05 -2.21 -11.88
N LEU A 75 -10.63 -3.48 -11.83
CA LEU A 75 -10.71 -4.40 -12.96
C LEU A 75 -12.17 -4.59 -13.44
N VAL A 76 -13.10 -4.83 -12.51
CA VAL A 76 -14.53 -4.99 -12.85
C VAL A 76 -15.08 -3.73 -13.51
N ARG A 77 -14.72 -2.54 -13.00
CA ARG A 77 -15.14 -1.27 -13.62
C ARG A 77 -14.59 -1.12 -15.04
N ALA A 78 -13.32 -1.44 -15.25
CA ALA A 78 -12.68 -1.34 -16.56
C ALA A 78 -13.29 -2.34 -17.57
N ILE A 79 -13.64 -3.55 -17.11
CA ILE A 79 -14.35 -4.55 -17.92
C ILE A 79 -15.75 -4.05 -18.29
N ASN A 80 -16.53 -3.54 -17.33
CA ASN A 80 -17.86 -3.02 -17.61
C ASN A 80 -17.83 -1.89 -18.64
N PHE A 81 -16.90 -0.95 -18.49
CA PHE A 81 -16.74 0.13 -19.47
C PHE A 81 -16.35 -0.39 -20.86
N LEU A 82 -15.54 -1.44 -20.94
CA LEU A 82 -15.18 -2.07 -22.20
C LEU A 82 -16.36 -2.81 -22.86
N LEU A 83 -17.22 -3.45 -22.06
CA LEU A 83 -18.47 -4.08 -22.52
C LEU A 83 -19.46 -3.03 -23.04
N ASP A 84 -19.62 -1.92 -22.32
CA ASP A 84 -20.51 -0.81 -22.70
C ASP A 84 -20.09 -0.14 -24.02
N GLN A 85 -18.79 -0.14 -24.33
CA GLN A 85 -18.25 0.35 -25.60
C GLN A 85 -18.47 -0.61 -26.78
N GLY A 86 -19.03 -1.81 -26.56
CA GLY A 86 -19.19 -2.83 -27.60
C GLY A 86 -17.86 -3.40 -28.12
N SER A 87 -16.74 -3.11 -27.45
CA SER A 87 -15.39 -3.53 -27.89
C SER A 87 -15.04 -4.97 -27.53
N PHE A 88 -15.96 -5.69 -26.87
CA PHE A 88 -15.79 -7.08 -26.47
C PHE A 88 -16.42 -8.05 -27.50
N SER A 89 -16.15 -7.84 -28.78
CA SER A 89 -16.51 -8.80 -29.83
C SER A 89 -15.41 -9.86 -29.97
N ASN A 90 -15.74 -11.12 -29.68
CA ASN A 90 -14.94 -12.37 -29.78
C ASN A 90 -14.02 -12.76 -28.61
N ILE A 91 -14.61 -13.18 -27.48
CA ILE A 91 -14.09 -14.37 -26.75
C ILE A 91 -14.97 -15.59 -27.08
N THR A 92 -15.32 -15.74 -28.36
CA THR A 92 -16.12 -16.87 -28.87
C THR A 92 -15.24 -18.05 -29.31
N SER A 93 -13.91 -17.94 -29.24
CA SER A 93 -13.00 -19.04 -29.61
C SER A 93 -12.51 -19.88 -28.43
N LEU A 94 -13.06 -19.68 -27.22
CA LEU A 94 -12.95 -20.68 -26.17
C LEU A 94 -13.83 -21.85 -26.63
N GLY A 95 -13.21 -22.79 -27.35
CA GLY A 95 -13.90 -23.97 -27.88
C GLY A 95 -14.83 -24.57 -26.82
N ASP A 96 -16.00 -25.01 -27.27
CA ASP A 96 -17.06 -25.52 -26.40
C ASP A 96 -16.47 -26.49 -25.36
N PRO A 97 -16.58 -26.22 -24.05
CA PRO A 97 -16.08 -27.11 -23.00
C PRO A 97 -16.64 -28.53 -23.11
N LYS A 98 -17.80 -28.67 -23.78
CA LYS A 98 -18.46 -29.96 -24.04
C LYS A 98 -17.89 -30.73 -25.23
N ALA A 99 -17.11 -30.09 -26.11
CA ALA A 99 -16.59 -30.69 -27.33
C ALA A 99 -15.25 -31.45 -27.14
N GLY A 100 -14.75 -31.59 -25.91
CA GLY A 100 -13.53 -32.35 -25.62
C GLY A 100 -12.25 -31.77 -26.25
N GLY A 101 -12.31 -30.53 -26.75
CA GLY A 101 -11.18 -29.86 -27.38
C GLY A 101 -10.20 -29.31 -26.36
N THR A 102 -8.90 -29.46 -26.64
CA THR A 102 -7.81 -28.87 -25.84
C THR A 102 -7.95 -27.35 -25.85
N VAL A 103 -8.17 -26.74 -24.68
CA VAL A 103 -8.20 -25.27 -24.55
C VAL A 103 -6.82 -24.75 -24.96
N ASN A 104 -6.76 -24.01 -26.08
CA ASN A 104 -5.52 -23.43 -26.54
C ASN A 104 -5.17 -22.20 -25.67
N LEU A 105 -4.43 -22.45 -24.58
CA LEU A 105 -3.96 -21.41 -23.66
C LEU A 105 -3.05 -20.37 -24.36
N VAL A 106 -2.40 -20.73 -25.47
CA VAL A 106 -1.62 -19.79 -26.29
C VAL A 106 -2.54 -18.79 -26.99
N ALA A 107 -3.76 -19.18 -27.36
CA ALA A 107 -4.76 -18.23 -27.87
C ALA A 107 -5.28 -17.27 -26.78
N LEU A 108 -5.10 -17.58 -25.49
CA LEU A 108 -5.35 -16.67 -24.37
C LEU A 108 -4.18 -15.70 -24.11
N SER A 109 -3.03 -15.87 -24.78
CA SER A 109 -1.85 -15.00 -24.57
C SER A 109 -2.07 -13.55 -25.04
N ILE A 110 -3.04 -13.33 -25.94
CA ILE A 110 -3.41 -12.00 -26.42
C ILE A 110 -4.90 -11.79 -26.18
N LEU A 111 -5.21 -11.05 -25.12
CA LEU A 111 -6.55 -10.53 -24.92
C LEU A 111 -6.83 -9.48 -25.99
N HIS A 112 -7.69 -9.81 -26.97
CA HIS A 112 -8.24 -8.82 -27.89
C HIS A 112 -9.04 -7.80 -27.07
N GLY A 113 -8.66 -6.52 -27.14
CA GLY A 113 -9.14 -5.46 -26.25
C GLY A 113 -8.29 -5.23 -24.99
N GLY A 114 -7.18 -5.96 -24.80
CA GLY A 114 -6.31 -5.81 -23.63
C GLY A 114 -5.67 -4.42 -23.50
N LYS A 115 -5.32 -3.76 -24.61
CA LYS A 115 -4.86 -2.37 -24.60
C LYS A 115 -5.96 -1.42 -24.13
N GLN A 116 -7.17 -1.55 -24.67
CA GLN A 116 -8.31 -0.73 -24.24
C GLN A 116 -8.65 -0.99 -22.77
N LEU A 117 -8.59 -2.24 -22.31
CA LEU A 117 -8.77 -2.58 -20.90
C LEU A 117 -7.74 -1.89 -20.01
N LEU A 118 -6.46 -1.91 -20.41
CA LEU A 118 -5.40 -1.20 -19.71
C LEU A 118 -5.63 0.31 -19.71
N ASP A 119 -5.97 0.89 -20.86
CA ASP A 119 -6.26 2.32 -20.99
C ASP A 119 -7.44 2.72 -20.07
N ASN A 120 -8.49 1.89 -20.01
CA ASN A 120 -9.63 2.08 -19.12
C ASN A 120 -9.23 1.99 -17.64
N MET A 121 -8.36 1.05 -17.27
CA MET A 121 -7.83 0.95 -15.90
C MET A 121 -7.00 2.19 -15.54
N LEU A 122 -6.10 2.65 -16.41
CA LEU A 122 -5.24 3.81 -16.17
C LEU A 122 -6.03 5.14 -16.11
N GLN A 123 -7.18 5.21 -16.79
CA GLN A 123 -8.12 6.35 -16.70
C GLN A 123 -9.00 6.33 -15.44
N THR A 124 -8.86 5.32 -14.58
CA THR A 124 -9.61 5.25 -13.32
C THR A 124 -9.26 6.45 -12.43
N ASN A 125 -10.29 7.18 -12.02
CA ASN A 125 -10.21 8.21 -10.99
C ASN A 125 -11.34 7.98 -9.98
N THR A 126 -11.08 7.13 -9.00
CA THR A 126 -12.09 6.72 -8.03
C THR A 126 -11.49 6.60 -6.64
N THR A 127 -12.32 6.51 -5.61
CA THR A 127 -11.87 6.28 -4.24
C THR A 127 -12.23 4.86 -3.80
N GLY A 128 -11.22 4.07 -3.46
CA GLY A 128 -11.34 2.71 -2.94
C GLY A 128 -11.30 2.64 -1.42
N LEU A 129 -11.00 1.44 -0.89
CA LEU A 129 -10.68 1.25 0.54
C LEU A 129 -9.32 1.85 0.92
N THR A 130 -8.40 1.90 -0.04
CA THR A 130 -7.02 2.39 0.11
C THR A 130 -6.86 3.89 -0.12
N GLY A 131 -7.95 4.60 -0.43
CA GLY A 131 -7.95 6.04 -0.73
C GLY A 131 -8.21 6.33 -2.22
N PRO A 132 -7.82 7.53 -2.70
CA PRO A 132 -7.89 7.87 -4.12
C PRO A 132 -6.99 6.97 -4.96
N ILE A 133 -7.54 6.38 -6.02
CA ILE A 133 -6.86 5.52 -6.99
C ILE A 133 -6.83 6.28 -8.32
N ALA A 134 -5.62 6.65 -8.72
CA ALA A 134 -5.31 7.30 -9.97
C ALA A 134 -3.84 7.00 -10.34
N PHE A 135 -3.54 7.06 -11.64
CA PHE A 135 -2.24 6.71 -12.18
C PHE A 135 -1.66 7.88 -13.00
N HIS A 136 -0.34 7.99 -12.98
CA HIS A 136 0.41 8.82 -13.93
C HIS A 136 0.46 8.16 -15.32
N PRO A 137 0.81 8.89 -16.39
CA PRO A 137 0.99 8.32 -17.71
C PRO A 137 2.02 7.17 -17.79
N ASP A 138 2.99 7.15 -16.86
CA ASP A 138 3.98 6.08 -16.72
C ASP A 138 3.48 4.87 -15.91
N ARG A 139 2.18 4.85 -15.59
CA ARG A 139 1.47 3.80 -14.82
C ARG A 139 1.80 3.76 -13.33
N SER A 140 2.59 4.71 -12.82
CA SER A 140 2.86 4.81 -11.40
C SER A 140 1.66 5.37 -10.62
N PRO A 141 1.47 5.01 -9.34
CA PRO A 141 0.44 5.62 -8.49
C PRO A 141 0.63 7.13 -8.36
N LEU A 142 -0.46 7.90 -8.38
CA LEU A 142 -0.38 9.37 -8.41
C LEU A 142 0.32 9.96 -7.16
N ASN A 143 -0.09 9.53 -5.98
CA ASN A 143 0.27 10.11 -4.69
C ASN A 143 0.60 9.03 -3.64
N PRO A 144 1.68 8.23 -3.85
CA PRO A 144 2.05 7.19 -2.90
C PRO A 144 2.45 7.79 -1.55
N ALA A 145 1.95 7.18 -0.47
CA ALA A 145 2.28 7.55 0.89
C ALA A 145 2.44 6.31 1.77
N TYR A 146 3.20 6.48 2.86
CA TYR A 146 3.53 5.43 3.81
C TYR A 146 3.37 5.94 5.23
N ASP A 147 2.87 5.09 6.11
CA ASP A 147 2.94 5.27 7.55
C ASP A 147 4.35 4.89 8.03
N LEU A 148 4.94 5.74 8.88
CA LEU A 148 6.13 5.43 9.66
C LEU A 148 5.69 4.76 10.96
N ILE A 149 6.11 3.52 11.19
CA ILE A 149 5.68 2.71 12.33
C ILE A 149 6.87 2.38 13.23
N ASN A 150 6.67 2.58 14.53
CA ASN A 150 7.55 2.12 15.59
C ASN A 150 6.90 0.95 16.33
N ILE A 151 7.66 -0.11 16.56
CA ILE A 151 7.19 -1.28 17.31
C ILE A 151 7.35 -1.01 18.80
N ILE A 152 6.23 -1.07 19.52
CA ILE A 152 6.18 -0.85 20.96
C ILE A 152 5.35 -1.94 21.63
N GLU A 153 5.93 -2.55 22.66
CA GLU A 153 5.33 -3.62 23.44
C GLU A 153 4.84 -4.76 22.52
N ASN A 154 3.60 -5.20 22.66
CA ASN A 154 2.98 -6.27 21.87
C ASN A 154 2.32 -5.80 20.56
N GLY A 155 2.50 -4.53 20.20
CA GLY A 155 1.86 -3.92 19.03
C GLY A 155 2.77 -2.93 18.34
N TYR A 156 2.18 -1.84 17.87
CA TYR A 156 2.93 -0.80 17.17
C TYR A 156 2.22 0.55 17.25
N GLN A 157 2.99 1.61 17.07
CA GLN A 157 2.51 2.97 17.01
C GLN A 157 2.98 3.63 15.71
N ARG A 158 2.05 4.27 15.00
CA ARG A 158 2.40 5.16 13.90
C ARG A 158 2.97 6.45 14.47
N ILE A 159 4.18 6.80 14.04
CA ILE A 159 4.93 7.98 14.48
C ILE A 159 4.93 9.11 13.46
N GLY A 160 4.45 8.85 12.24
CA GLY A 160 4.33 9.84 11.18
C GLY A 160 4.01 9.22 9.83
N TYR A 161 4.25 10.01 8.80
CA TYR A 161 3.95 9.72 7.41
C TYR A 161 5.13 10.11 6.53
N TRP A 162 5.30 9.41 5.43
CA TRP A 162 6.10 9.86 4.30
C TRP A 162 5.23 9.90 3.05
N SER A 163 5.33 10.95 2.25
CA SER A 163 4.77 10.97 0.90
C SER A 163 5.77 11.59 -0.09
N ASN A 164 5.58 11.33 -1.38
CA ASN A 164 6.44 11.91 -2.42
C ASN A 164 6.33 13.44 -2.52
N TYR A 165 5.22 14.05 -2.10
CA TYR A 165 4.99 15.51 -2.19
C TYR A 165 5.22 16.27 -0.88
N SER A 166 5.02 15.63 0.29
CA SER A 166 5.22 16.28 1.60
C SER A 166 6.50 15.84 2.32
N GLY A 167 7.18 14.79 1.85
CA GLY A 167 8.30 14.19 2.58
C GLY A 167 7.84 13.59 3.90
N ILE A 168 8.69 13.65 4.93
CA ILE A 168 8.35 13.17 6.28
C ILE A 168 7.48 14.20 7.00
N SER A 169 6.34 13.78 7.53
CA SER A 169 5.35 14.62 8.21
C SER A 169 4.69 13.88 9.37
N VAL A 170 4.28 14.60 10.41
CA VAL A 170 3.37 14.06 11.46
C VAL A 170 1.90 14.24 11.11
N VAL A 171 1.62 15.08 10.10
CA VAL A 171 0.30 15.38 9.58
C VAL A 171 -0.03 14.42 8.44
N PRO A 172 -1.25 13.83 8.41
CA PRO A 172 -1.65 12.90 7.37
C PRO A 172 -1.55 13.49 5.95
N PRO A 173 -1.14 12.70 4.94
CA PRO A 173 -0.93 13.19 3.57
C PRO A 173 -2.15 13.92 2.99
N GLU A 174 -3.36 13.44 3.26
CA GLU A 174 -4.64 13.98 2.79
C GLU A 174 -4.99 15.38 3.33
N THR A 175 -4.40 15.77 4.46
CA THR A 175 -4.64 17.08 5.09
C THR A 175 -3.59 18.12 4.72
N SER A 176 -2.53 17.73 4.01
CA SER A 176 -1.45 18.62 3.62
C SER A 176 -1.78 19.42 2.35
N SER A 177 -2.88 20.19 2.40
CA SER A 177 -3.26 21.14 1.33
C SER A 177 -2.51 22.47 1.40
N ASN A 178 -1.76 22.75 2.47
CA ASN A 178 -1.02 24.00 2.62
C ASN A 178 0.48 23.76 2.57
N ARG A 179 1.06 24.20 1.46
CA ARG A 179 2.49 24.24 1.13
C ARG A 179 3.19 25.30 1.97
N SER A 180 3.21 25.16 3.30
CA SER A 180 3.98 26.04 4.17
C SER A 180 4.12 25.46 5.58
N THR A 181 5.39 25.29 5.97
CA THR A 181 5.92 25.18 7.34
C THR A 181 5.51 23.97 8.19
N LEU A 182 6.16 22.81 8.00
CA LEU A 182 6.11 21.71 8.99
C LEU A 182 7.45 21.02 9.27
N ASN A 183 8.57 21.73 9.11
CA ASN A 183 9.89 21.26 9.59
C ASN A 183 10.10 21.47 11.10
N GLN A 184 9.14 22.02 11.85
CA GLN A 184 9.35 22.46 13.25
C GLN A 184 8.63 21.62 14.33
N GLN A 185 7.68 20.74 13.99
CA GLN A 185 6.89 20.01 15.00
C GLN A 185 7.49 18.65 15.42
N LEU A 186 8.43 18.09 14.66
CA LEU A 186 9.10 16.84 15.03
C LEU A 186 10.05 17.05 16.23
N THR A 187 10.58 18.26 16.43
CA THR A 187 11.54 18.57 17.51
C THR A 187 10.91 18.52 18.91
N HIS A 188 9.60 18.78 19.04
CA HIS A 188 8.94 18.87 20.34
C HIS A 188 8.54 17.51 20.93
N TYR A 189 8.31 16.50 20.08
CA TYR A 189 8.15 15.10 20.53
C TYR A 189 9.50 14.44 20.88
N CYS A 190 10.61 14.97 20.35
CA CYS A 190 11.96 14.47 20.62
C CYS A 190 12.50 14.76 22.03
N THR A 191 12.01 15.79 22.74
CA THR A 191 12.53 16.13 24.08
C THR A 191 12.01 15.22 25.20
N ALA A 192 10.96 14.43 24.95
CA ALA A 192 10.48 13.42 25.89
C ALA A 192 11.32 12.12 25.87
N TRP A 193 12.19 11.95 24.87
CA TRP A 193 13.07 10.78 24.71
C TRP A 193 14.51 11.06 25.15
N ARG A 194 14.65 11.87 26.21
CA ARG A 194 15.93 12.24 26.79
C ARG A 194 16.42 11.16 27.77
N ASP A 195 16.56 9.93 27.30
CA ASP A 195 17.50 9.00 27.91
C ASP A 195 18.10 8.03 26.89
N ASN A 196 19.41 8.18 26.70
CA ASN A 196 20.35 7.30 26.01
C ASN A 196 20.11 6.87 24.55
N SER A 197 20.46 7.75 23.60
CA SER A 197 21.39 7.45 22.47
C SER A 197 21.40 8.60 21.45
N GLN A 198 22.27 9.59 21.70
CA GLN A 198 22.30 10.88 21.01
C GLN A 198 22.79 10.86 19.54
N ALA A 199 23.02 9.70 18.92
CA ALA A 199 23.76 9.63 17.64
C ALA A 199 23.02 8.99 16.46
N SER A 200 21.85 8.39 16.62
CA SER A 200 21.27 7.56 15.54
C SER A 200 20.35 8.32 14.57
N TRP A 201 19.57 9.30 15.03
CA TRP A 201 18.40 9.75 14.25
C TRP A 201 18.69 10.71 13.09
N VAL A 202 19.64 11.65 13.23
CA VAL A 202 20.01 12.55 12.11
C VAL A 202 20.67 11.74 11.00
N ALA A 203 21.54 10.80 11.37
CA ALA A 203 22.16 9.87 10.43
C ALA A 203 21.14 8.91 9.79
N TYR A 204 20.11 8.48 10.53
CA TYR A 204 19.08 7.57 10.03
C TYR A 204 18.06 8.27 9.12
N ALA A 205 17.65 9.50 9.43
CA ALA A 205 16.80 10.31 8.57
C ALA A 205 17.50 10.70 7.26
N ASP A 206 18.80 11.01 7.31
CA ASP A 206 19.62 11.22 6.11
C ASP A 206 19.84 9.93 5.32
N ALA A 207 19.99 8.78 6.00
CA ALA A 207 20.08 7.47 5.34
C ALA A 207 18.75 7.08 4.65
N LEU A 208 17.61 7.37 5.27
CA LEU A 208 16.29 7.18 4.67
C LEU A 208 16.10 8.11 3.47
N LYS A 209 16.41 9.41 3.58
CA LYS A 209 16.38 10.35 2.44
C LYS A 209 17.24 9.89 1.27
N LYS A 210 18.48 9.43 1.52
CA LYS A 210 19.39 8.96 0.46
C LYS A 210 18.94 7.65 -0.18
N ARG A 211 18.28 6.76 0.58
CA ARG A 211 17.85 5.43 0.09
C ARG A 211 16.46 5.40 -0.52
N THR A 212 15.55 6.29 -0.13
CA THR A 212 14.26 6.46 -0.83
C THR A 212 14.47 6.95 -2.26
N VAL A 213 15.50 7.78 -2.50
CA VAL A 213 15.92 8.14 -3.86
C VAL A 213 16.44 6.93 -4.63
N ALA A 214 17.13 5.99 -3.99
CA ALA A 214 17.64 4.78 -4.65
C ALA A 214 16.53 3.75 -4.95
N ALA A 215 15.59 3.52 -4.03
CA ALA A 215 14.48 2.58 -4.23
C ALA A 215 13.50 3.05 -5.33
N VAL A 216 13.34 4.36 -5.51
CA VAL A 216 12.53 4.95 -6.61
C VAL A 216 13.27 4.89 -7.95
N VAL A 217 14.60 4.78 -7.95
CA VAL A 217 15.42 4.65 -9.18
C VAL A 217 15.49 3.19 -9.66
N ASP A 218 15.54 2.20 -8.75
CA ASP A 218 15.53 0.78 -9.12
C ASP A 218 14.16 0.28 -9.63
N GLU A 219 13.07 0.98 -9.34
CA GLU A 219 11.73 0.65 -9.88
C GLU A 219 11.51 1.21 -11.30
N LYS A 220 12.50 1.92 -11.87
CA LYS A 220 12.49 2.47 -13.24
C LYS A 220 13.51 1.82 -14.20
N ALA A 221 14.14 0.70 -13.81
CA ALA A 221 15.08 -0.07 -14.63
C ALA A 221 14.47 -1.38 -15.15
#